data_AF-A0A3P8L948-F1
#
_entry.id   AF-A0A3P8L948-F1
#
_cell.length_a   1.000
_cell.length_b   1.000
_cell.length_c   1.000
_cell.angle_alpha   90.00
_cell.angle_beta   90.00
_cell.angle_gamma   90.00
#
_symmetry.space_group_name_H-M   'P 1'
#
loop_
_entity.id
_entity.type
_entity.pdbx_description
1 polymer ?
#
loop_
_entity_poly.entity_id
_entity_poly.type
_entity_poly.pdbx_seq_one_letter_code
_entity_poly.pdbx_strand_id
1 'polypeptide(L)'
;MGNIKEAFDKNPDLNNLLFDSFFGDVIATCQGGWREVVSLAALKGVPCPAFSSALAYYDGLRCSRLPANLLQAQRDYFGAHQFERIEKPGTFVHANWTGHGGNVAATTYQL
;
A
#
# COMPACT_ATOMS: atom_id res chain seq x y z
N MET A 1 -8.21 -9.72 23.80
CA MET A 1 -9.48 -9.80 23.04
C MET A 1 -10.52 -8.77 23.49
N GLY A 2 -10.57 -8.35 24.77
CA GLY A 2 -11.48 -7.30 25.26
C GLY A 2 -11.41 -5.99 24.46
N ASN A 3 -10.21 -5.45 24.26
CA ASN A 3 -10.03 -4.19 23.51
C ASN A 3 -10.49 -4.26 22.04
N ILE A 4 -10.45 -5.45 21.41
CA ILE A 4 -10.97 -5.62 20.04
C ILE A 4 -12.49 -5.53 20.06
N LYS A 5 -13.14 -6.23 21.01
CA LYS A 5 -14.59 -6.14 21.21
C LYS A 5 -15.00 -4.70 21.49
N GLU A 6 -14.31 -4.03 22.41
CA GLU A 6 -14.59 -2.63 22.76
C GLU A 6 -14.47 -1.69 21.56
N ALA A 7 -13.47 -1.89 20.69
CA ALA A 7 -13.33 -1.09 19.46
C ALA A 7 -14.55 -1.25 18.54
N PHE A 8 -15.07 -2.46 18.37
CA PHE A 8 -16.28 -2.72 17.56
C PHE A 8 -17.59 -2.37 18.27
N ASP A 9 -17.64 -2.46 19.61
CA ASP A 9 -18.78 -1.96 20.39
C ASP A 9 -18.88 -0.43 20.26
N LYS A 10 -17.74 0.27 20.20
CA LYS A 10 -17.66 1.72 19.98
C LYS A 10 -17.99 2.12 18.55
N ASN A 11 -17.50 1.37 17.57
CA ASN A 11 -17.76 1.60 16.15
C ASN A 11 -17.95 0.26 15.40
N PRO A 12 -19.20 -0.17 15.19
CA PRO A 12 -19.49 -1.41 14.45
C PRO A 12 -19.02 -1.37 12.98
N ASP A 13 -18.94 -0.18 12.37
CA ASP A 13 -18.53 0.02 10.98
C ASP A 13 -17.01 0.28 10.85
N LEU A 14 -16.22 -0.11 11.86
CA LEU A 14 -14.77 0.07 11.86
C LEU A 14 -14.10 -0.76 10.74
N ASN A 15 -13.60 -0.06 9.72
CA ASN A 15 -12.94 -0.71 8.57
C ASN A 15 -11.57 -1.33 8.89
N ASN A 16 -10.87 -0.82 9.91
CA ASN A 16 -9.55 -1.32 10.32
C ASN A 16 -9.30 -1.00 11.80
N LEU A 17 -8.79 -1.97 12.57
CA LEU A 17 -8.48 -1.79 14.00
C LEU A 17 -7.46 -0.69 14.25
N LEU A 18 -6.54 -0.41 13.32
CA LEU A 18 -5.56 0.67 13.46
C LEU A 18 -6.18 2.07 13.44
N PHE A 19 -7.46 2.20 13.07
CA PHE A 19 -8.21 3.46 13.14
C PHE A 19 -8.95 3.67 14.45
N ASP A 20 -9.02 2.65 15.31
CA ASP A 20 -9.46 2.86 16.69
C ASP A 20 -8.35 3.53 17.50
N SER A 21 -8.75 4.44 18.41
CA SER A 21 -7.83 5.25 19.21
C SER A 21 -6.92 4.42 20.10
N PHE A 22 -7.41 3.33 20.71
CA PHE A 22 -6.58 2.52 21.60
C PHE A 22 -5.44 1.86 20.82
N PHE A 23 -5.76 1.22 19.70
CA PHE A 23 -4.75 0.54 18.88
C PHE A 23 -3.83 1.55 18.18
N GLY A 24 -4.37 2.67 17.70
CA GLY A 24 -3.59 3.76 17.12
C GLY A 24 -2.52 4.28 18.08
N ASP A 25 -2.88 4.55 19.34
CA ASP A 25 -1.98 5.07 20.36
C ASP A 25 -0.91 4.05 20.78
N VAL A 26 -1.31 2.78 20.93
CA VAL A 26 -0.37 1.69 21.24
C VAL A 26 0.68 1.56 20.14
N ILE A 27 0.25 1.54 18.87
CA ILE A 27 1.19 1.43 17.74
C ILE A 27 2.06 2.68 17.63
N ALA A 28 1.49 3.88 17.82
CA ALA A 28 2.26 5.12 17.81
C ALA A 28 3.35 5.13 18.89
N THR A 29 3.07 4.56 20.06
CA THR A 29 4.02 4.42 21.17
C THR A 29 5.09 3.36 20.88
N CYS A 30 4.71 2.20 20.33
CA CYS A 30 5.61 1.06 20.14
C CYS A 30 6.45 1.12 18.86
N GLN A 31 6.08 1.92 17.84
CA GLN A 31 6.72 1.87 16.53
C GLN A 31 8.23 2.18 16.56
N GLY A 32 8.71 2.99 17.51
CA GLY A 32 10.14 3.29 17.66
C GLY A 32 10.96 2.04 17.95
N GLY A 33 10.66 1.37 19.07
CA GLY A 33 11.33 0.12 19.45
C GLY A 33 11.09 -1.01 18.44
N TRP A 34 9.92 -1.04 17.81
CA TRP A 34 9.64 -2.01 16.75
C TRP A 34 10.61 -1.87 15.57
N ARG A 35 10.89 -0.64 15.12
CA ARG A 35 11.88 -0.37 14.06
C ARG A 35 13.29 -0.75 14.48
N GLU A 36 13.68 -0.48 15.71
CA GLU A 36 14.99 -0.87 16.24
C GLU A 36 15.18 -2.39 16.19
N VAL A 37 14.18 -3.17 16.63
CA VAL A 37 14.22 -4.63 16.59
C VAL A 37 14.34 -5.14 15.16
N VAL A 38 13.54 -4.62 14.22
CA VAL A 38 13.60 -5.03 12.80
C VAL A 38 14.95 -4.68 12.17
N SER A 39 15.49 -3.49 12.46
CA SER A 39 16.81 -3.05 11.98
C SER A 39 17.93 -3.95 12.51
N LEU A 40 17.94 -4.20 13.82
CA LEU A 40 18.95 -5.04 14.44
C LEU A 40 18.87 -6.47 13.93
N ALA A 41 17.68 -7.03 13.77
CA ALA A 41 17.49 -8.36 13.22
C ALA A 41 18.10 -8.48 11.81
N ALA A 42 17.85 -7.50 10.93
CA ALA A 42 18.44 -7.46 9.60
C ALA A 42 19.98 -7.37 9.65
N LEU A 43 20.54 -6.48 10.48
CA LEU A 43 21.99 -6.30 10.63
C LEU A 43 22.70 -7.53 11.23
N LYS A 44 22.00 -8.31 12.05
CA LYS A 44 22.53 -9.50 12.71
C LYS A 44 22.21 -10.81 11.98
N GLY A 45 21.52 -10.75 10.85
CA GLY A 45 21.12 -11.96 10.11
C GLY A 45 20.09 -12.83 10.86
N VAL A 46 19.30 -12.23 11.75
CA VAL A 46 18.22 -12.92 12.47
C VAL A 46 16.94 -12.81 11.65
N PRO A 47 16.32 -13.93 11.24
CA PRO A 47 15.08 -13.89 10.46
C PRO A 47 13.90 -13.43 11.32
N CYS A 48 13.27 -12.31 10.96
CA CYS A 48 12.09 -11.77 11.64
C CYS A 48 10.91 -11.47 10.69
N PRO A 49 10.50 -12.41 9.82
CA PRO A 49 9.62 -12.13 8.67
C PRO A 49 8.28 -11.51 9.07
N ALA A 50 7.65 -11.98 10.15
CA ALA A 50 6.38 -11.45 10.64
C ALA A 50 6.52 -10.03 11.21
N PHE A 51 7.62 -9.73 11.90
CA PHE A 51 7.88 -8.40 12.45
C PHE A 51 8.16 -7.38 11.34
N SER A 52 8.98 -7.75 10.35
CA SER A 52 9.28 -6.88 9.21
C SER A 52 8.08 -6.69 8.30
N SER A 53 7.28 -7.73 8.05
CA SER A 53 6.11 -7.63 7.17
C SER A 53 4.99 -6.79 7.80
N ALA A 54 4.73 -6.96 9.11
CA ALA A 54 3.76 -6.14 9.81
C ALA A 54 4.21 -4.66 9.83
N LEU A 55 5.51 -4.37 9.96
CA LEU A 55 6.02 -3.00 9.93
C LEU A 55 5.85 -2.38 8.54
N ALA A 56 6.16 -3.15 7.49
CA ALA A 56 5.95 -2.75 6.11
C ALA A 56 4.47 -2.50 5.79
N TYR A 57 3.56 -3.32 6.31
CA TYR A 57 2.12 -3.10 6.19
C TYR A 57 1.68 -1.82 6.90
N TYR A 58 2.12 -1.59 8.14
CA TYR A 58 1.81 -0.37 8.89
C TYR A 58 2.29 0.89 8.15
N ASP A 59 3.54 0.88 7.66
CA ASP A 59 4.09 1.99 6.87
C ASP A 59 3.36 2.17 5.54
N GLY A 60 2.96 1.08 4.90
CA GLY A 60 2.17 1.11 3.67
C GLY A 60 0.78 1.72 3.88
N LEU A 61 0.07 1.31 4.94
CA LEU A 61 -1.29 1.75 5.23
C LEU A 61 -1.36 3.25 5.54
N ARG A 62 -0.38 3.79 6.27
CA ARG A 62 -0.36 5.21 6.65
C ARG A 62 0.21 6.14 5.56
N CYS A 63 0.71 5.58 4.46
CA CYS A 63 1.28 6.35 3.37
C CYS A 63 0.22 6.67 2.32
N SER A 64 -0.15 7.94 2.17
CA SER A 64 -1.15 8.37 1.18
C SER A 64 -0.68 8.19 -0.27
N ARG A 65 0.63 8.04 -0.51
CA ARG A 65 1.24 7.90 -1.84
C ARG A 65 2.31 6.83 -1.85
N LEU A 66 1.96 5.65 -2.35
CA LEU A 66 2.87 4.54 -2.54
C LEU A 66 3.50 4.57 -3.94
N PRO A 67 4.66 3.91 -4.13
CA PRO A 67 5.35 3.82 -5.42
C PRO A 67 4.62 2.94 -6.46
N ALA A 68 3.36 2.58 -6.23
CA ALA A 68 2.54 1.80 -7.15
C ALA A 68 2.30 2.50 -8.49
N ASN A 69 2.47 3.82 -8.56
CA ASN A 69 2.47 4.58 -9.81
C ASN A 69 3.56 4.12 -10.79
N LEU A 70 4.74 3.71 -10.29
CA LEU A 70 5.80 3.18 -11.13
C LEU A 70 5.40 1.83 -11.74
N LEU A 71 4.72 0.97 -10.97
CA LEU A 71 4.20 -0.30 -11.49
C LEU A 71 3.17 -0.06 -12.60
N GLN A 72 2.28 0.93 -12.42
CA GLN A 72 1.33 1.30 -13.47
C GLN A 72 2.02 1.82 -14.72
N ALA A 73 3.05 2.68 -14.57
CA ALA A 73 3.85 3.16 -15.69
C ALA A 73 4.58 2.02 -16.42
N GLN A 74 5.16 1.06 -15.69
CA GLN A 74 5.83 -0.12 -16.27
C GLN A 74 4.86 -1.00 -17.06
N ARG A 75 3.67 -1.28 -16.49
CA ARG A 75 2.63 -2.06 -17.18
C ARG A 75 2.16 -1.39 -18.46
N ASP A 76 2.00 -0.07 -18.43
CA ASP A 76 1.61 0.69 -19.62
C ASP A 76 2.75 0.76 -20.65
N TYR A 77 4.00 0.91 -20.20
CA TYR A 77 5.18 0.93 -21.07
C TYR A 77 5.35 -0.37 -21.86
N PHE A 78 5.34 -1.52 -21.16
CA PHE A 78 5.64 -2.81 -21.80
C PHE A 78 4.43 -3.50 -22.43
N GLY A 79 3.21 -3.16 -21.98
CA GLY A 79 2.00 -3.89 -22.35
C GLY A 79 0.82 -3.03 -22.78
N ALA A 80 0.97 -1.70 -22.82
CA ALA A 80 -0.13 -0.77 -23.13
C ALA A 80 -1.40 -1.01 -22.28
N HIS A 81 -1.19 -1.39 -21.01
CA HIS A 81 -2.23 -1.74 -20.04
C HIS A 81 -2.99 -0.54 -19.47
N GLN A 82 -2.63 0.68 -19.87
CA GLN A 82 -3.20 1.93 -19.39
C GLN A 82 -3.00 2.16 -17.88
N PHE A 83 -3.23 3.39 -17.45
CA PHE A 83 -3.23 3.79 -16.05
C PHE A 83 -4.11 5.01 -15.82
N GLU A 84 -4.41 5.33 -14.57
CA GLU A 84 -5.17 6.51 -14.18
C GLU A 84 -4.25 7.63 -13.71
N ARG A 85 -4.62 8.88 -14.01
CA ARG A 85 -3.93 10.07 -13.49
C ARG A 85 -4.67 10.59 -12.26
N ILE A 86 -3.92 11.14 -11.33
CA ILE A 86 -4.46 11.65 -10.04
C ILE A 86 -5.49 12.76 -10.26
N GLU A 87 -5.31 13.59 -11.28
CA GLU A 87 -6.21 14.69 -11.62
C GLU A 87 -7.56 14.21 -12.19
N LYS A 88 -7.62 12.98 -12.70
CA LYS A 88 -8.82 12.42 -13.33
C LYS A 88 -8.98 10.93 -13.04
N PRO A 89 -9.27 10.56 -11.77
CA PRO A 89 -9.60 9.19 -11.42
C PRO A 89 -10.82 8.69 -12.23
N GLY A 90 -10.86 7.40 -12.53
CA GLY A 90 -11.83 6.73 -13.38
C GLY A 90 -11.54 6.81 -14.88
N THR A 91 -10.51 7.55 -15.31
CA THR A 91 -10.12 7.63 -16.73
C THR A 91 -8.78 6.94 -16.97
N PHE A 92 -8.80 5.90 -17.79
CA PHE A 92 -7.63 5.13 -18.18
C PHE A 92 -6.99 5.71 -19.44
N VAL A 93 -5.68 5.95 -19.40
CA VAL A 93 -4.90 6.48 -20.52
C VAL A 93 -3.70 5.60 -20.81
N HIS A 94 -3.35 5.48 -22.09
CA HIS A 94 -2.08 4.93 -22.53
C HIS A 94 -1.14 6.08 -22.90
N ALA A 95 0.14 6.00 -22.52
CA ALA A 95 1.16 6.94 -22.97
C ALA A 95 2.08 6.29 -24.01
N ASN A 96 2.42 7.03 -25.07
CA ASN A 96 3.49 6.63 -25.97
C ASN A 96 4.85 6.91 -25.30
N TRP A 97 5.35 5.93 -24.55
CA TRP A 97 6.57 6.09 -23.76
C TRP A 97 7.87 6.10 -24.57
N THR A 98 7.88 5.50 -25.77
CA THR A 98 9.08 5.36 -26.60
C THR A 98 9.19 6.44 -27.69
N GLY A 99 8.13 7.22 -27.90
CA GLY A 99 8.02 8.19 -29.00
C GLY A 99 7.81 7.55 -30.38
N HIS A 100 7.92 6.22 -30.47
CA HIS A 100 7.83 5.45 -31.71
C HIS A 100 6.78 4.33 -31.64
N GLY A 101 6.29 4.00 -30.44
CA GLY A 101 5.15 3.10 -30.25
C GLY A 101 3.87 3.82 -30.64
N GLY A 102 3.03 3.23 -31.49
CA GLY A 102 1.75 3.84 -31.88
C GLY A 102 0.81 4.06 -30.68
N ASN A 103 -0.30 4.75 -30.89
CA ASN A 103 -1.33 5.01 -29.85
C ASN A 103 -2.21 3.79 -29.54
N VAL A 104 -1.69 2.57 -29.74
CA VAL A 104 -2.47 1.33 -29.62
C VAL A 104 -2.43 0.86 -28.17
N ALA A 105 -3.58 0.89 -27.50
CA ALA A 105 -3.76 0.30 -26.17
C ALA A 105 -4.14 -1.19 -26.28
N ALA A 106 -3.70 -2.01 -25.33
CA ALA A 106 -4.17 -3.39 -25.21
C ALA A 106 -5.59 -3.39 -24.63
N THR A 107 -6.58 -3.06 -25.44
CA THR A 107 -7.98 -3.07 -25.02
C THR A 107 -8.53 -4.49 -25.02
N THR A 108 -9.26 -4.85 -23.97
CA THR A 108 -10.11 -6.03 -23.96
C THR A 108 -11.21 -5.86 -25.00
N TYR A 109 -11.46 -6.87 -25.86
CA TYR A 109 -12.65 -6.90 -26.71
C TYR A 109 -13.89 -6.84 -25.80
N GLN A 110 -14.63 -5.73 -25.87
CA GLN A 110 -15.99 -5.69 -25.31
C GLN A 110 -16.91 -6.38 -26.32
N LEU A 111 -17.41 -7.57 -25.95
CA LEU A 111 -18.58 -8.17 -26.60
C LEU A 111 -19.85 -7.40 -26.21
#